data_AF-A0A2S9GIE3-F1
#
_entry.id   AF-A0A2S9GIE3-F1
#
_cell.length_a   1.000
_cell.length_b   1.000
_cell.length_c   1.000
_cell.angle_alpha   90.00
_cell.angle_beta   90.00
_cell.angle_gamma   90.00
#
_symmetry.space_group_name_H-M   'P 1'
#
loop_
_entity.id
_entity.type
_entity.pdbx_description
1 polymer ?
#
loop_
_entity_poly.entity_id
_entity_poly.type
_entity_poly.pdbx_seq_one_letter_code
_entity_poly.pdbx_strand_id
1 'polypeptide(L)'
;TPEAYEALRSASGLDRPVVSQFFGYLGSALTADLGVSFRNGDRVTVTLLERLPATLSLGIAGIVIALAIALPAGVYSALREGRIS
;
A
#
# COMPACT_ATOMS: atom_id res chain seq x y z
N THR A 1 5.15 20.41 -25.16
CA THR A 1 6.36 20.90 -25.85
C THR A 1 7.58 20.57 -25.00
N PRO A 2 8.81 20.57 -25.55
CA PRO A 2 10.03 20.31 -24.78
C PRO A 2 10.17 21.24 -23.56
N GLU A 3 9.81 22.51 -23.72
CA GLU A 3 9.84 23.53 -22.66
C GLU A 3 8.91 23.19 -21.48
N ALA A 4 7.70 22.69 -21.77
CA ALA A 4 6.76 22.28 -20.73
C ALA A 4 7.26 21.07 -19.94
N TYR A 5 8.00 20.16 -20.59
CA TYR A 5 8.59 19.00 -19.92
C TYR A 5 9.71 19.41 -18.95
N GLU A 6 10.61 20.30 -19.37
CA GLU A 6 11.68 20.80 -18.51
C GLU A 6 11.15 21.61 -17.33
N ALA A 7 10.14 22.45 -17.56
CA ALA A 7 9.44 23.16 -16.50
C ALA A 7 8.82 22.20 -15.47
N LEU A 8 8.17 21.13 -15.94
CA LEU A 8 7.58 20.10 -15.06
C LEU A 8 8.67 19.34 -14.29
N ARG A 9 9.79 19.02 -14.95
CA ARG A 9 10.92 18.30 -14.37
C ARG A 9 11.54 19.08 -13.21
N SER A 10 11.77 20.38 -13.41
CA SER A 10 12.32 21.26 -12.38
C SER A 10 11.32 21.51 -11.26
N ALA A 11 10.05 21.76 -11.58
CA ALA A 11 8.98 21.93 -10.58
C ALA A 11 8.78 20.68 -9.70
N SER A 12 9.03 19.49 -10.25
CA SER A 12 8.91 18.21 -9.53
C SER A 12 10.18 17.82 -8.79
N GLY A 13 11.27 18.60 -8.89
CA GLY A 13 12.56 18.29 -8.27
C GLY A 13 13.30 17.10 -8.91
N LEU A 14 12.90 16.67 -10.11
CA LEU A 14 13.50 15.55 -10.85
C LEU A 14 14.84 15.92 -11.52
N ASP A 15 15.24 17.18 -11.42
CA ASP A 15 16.54 17.74 -11.77
C ASP A 15 17.58 17.60 -10.63
N ARG A 16 17.14 17.29 -9.41
CA ARG A 16 18.01 17.19 -8.22
C ARG A 16 18.72 15.84 -8.11
N PRO A 17 19.83 15.71 -7.35
CA PRO A 17 20.45 14.42 -7.06
C PRO A 17 19.46 13.42 -6.41
N VAL A 18 19.48 12.16 -6.84
CA VAL A 18 18.53 11.10 -6.41
C VAL A 18 18.45 10.97 -4.88
N VAL A 19 19.59 11.07 -4.19
CA VAL A 19 19.67 11.00 -2.73
C VAL A 19 18.82 12.09 -2.07
N SER A 20 18.92 13.32 -2.57
CA SER A 20 18.13 14.45 -2.05
C SER A 20 16.63 14.29 -2.33
N GLN A 21 16.27 13.75 -3.50
CA GLN A 21 14.88 13.45 -3.85
C GLN A 21 14.28 12.41 -2.90
N PHE A 22 15.03 11.33 -2.64
CA PHE A 22 14.59 10.25 -1.76
C PHE A 22 14.36 10.73 -0.32
N PHE A 23 15.32 11.45 0.27
CA PHE A 23 15.16 11.94 1.64
C PHE A 23 14.09 13.04 1.76
N GLY A 24 13.95 13.90 0.75
CA GLY A 24 12.85 14.86 0.68
C GLY A 24 11.48 14.17 0.63
N TYR A 25 11.33 13.20 -0.27
CA TYR A 25 10.12 12.37 -0.35
C TYR A 25 9.83 11.64 0.95
N LEU A 26 10.85 11.03 1.57
CA LEU A 26 10.69 10.31 2.83
C LEU A 26 10.21 11.25 3.95
N GLY A 27 10.78 12.46 4.05
CA GLY A 27 10.33 13.47 5.00
C GLY A 27 8.86 13.86 4.80
N SER A 28 8.45 14.12 3.56
CA SER A 28 7.04 14.41 3.23
C SER A 28 6.12 13.22 3.53
N ALA A 29 6.54 12.00 3.19
CA ALA A 29 5.77 10.79 3.40
C ALA A 29 5.48 10.52 4.89
N LEU A 30 6.42 10.85 5.78
CA LEU A 30 6.21 10.76 7.23
C LEU A 30 5.12 11.72 7.74
N THR A 31 4.89 12.82 7.03
CA THR A 31 3.78 13.77 7.31
C THR A 31 2.51 13.46 6.52
N ALA A 32 2.40 12.24 5.98
CA ALA A 32 1.30 11.79 5.11
C ALA A 32 1.14 12.57 3.80
N ASP A 33 2.18 13.29 3.36
CA ASP A 33 2.24 13.92 2.05
C ASP A 33 3.01 13.01 1.08
N LEU A 34 2.26 12.29 0.25
CA LEU A 34 2.81 11.42 -0.78
C LEU A 34 2.98 12.14 -2.14
N GLY A 35 2.71 13.45 -2.18
CA GLY A 35 2.74 14.24 -3.39
C GLY A 35 1.48 14.11 -4.25
N VAL A 36 1.64 14.48 -5.52
CA VAL A 36 0.57 14.53 -6.52
C VAL A 36 0.80 13.49 -7.62
N SER A 37 -0.29 12.93 -8.13
CA SER A 37 -0.23 12.01 -9.26
C SER A 37 0.05 12.77 -10.56
N PHE A 38 1.10 12.36 -11.29
CA PHE A 38 1.39 12.91 -12.62
C PHE A 38 0.32 12.60 -13.68
N ARG A 39 -0.56 11.63 -13.42
CA ARG A 39 -1.61 11.21 -14.37
C ARG A 39 -2.85 12.10 -14.31
N ASN A 40 -3.24 12.51 -13.10
CA ASN A 40 -4.53 13.14 -12.83
C ASN A 40 -4.43 14.39 -11.94
N GLY A 41 -3.25 14.71 -11.41
CA GLY A 41 -3.02 15.92 -10.61
C GLY A 41 -3.49 15.82 -9.15
N ASP A 42 -4.21 14.74 -8.80
CA ASP A 42 -4.75 14.55 -7.46
C ASP A 42 -3.68 14.22 -6.42
N ARG A 43 -3.94 14.56 -5.16
CA ARG A 43 -3.12 14.14 -4.02
C ARG A 43 -3.17 12.63 -3.87
N VAL A 44 -2.01 11.99 -3.90
CA VAL A 44 -1.87 10.51 -3.82
C VAL A 44 -2.48 9.97 -2.51
N THR A 45 -2.32 10.70 -1.41
CA THR A 45 -2.89 10.34 -0.11
C THR A 45 -4.42 10.21 -0.15
N VAL A 46 -5.11 11.10 -0.87
CA VAL A 46 -6.59 11.06 -0.98
C VAL A 46 -7.01 9.82 -1.78
N THR A 47 -6.40 9.61 -2.95
CA THR A 47 -6.69 8.44 -3.78
C THR A 47 -6.40 7.12 -3.06
N LEU A 48 -5.36 7.08 -2.21
CA LEU A 48 -5.04 5.91 -1.40
C LEU A 48 -6.11 5.66 -0.33
N LEU A 49 -6.56 6.71 0.37
CA LEU A 49 -7.61 6.62 1.39
C LEU A 49 -8.96 6.19 0.82
N GLU A 50 -9.29 6.59 -0.41
CA GLU A 50 -10.50 6.15 -1.10
C GLU A 50 -10.49 4.64 -1.42
N ARG A 51 -9.32 4.08 -1.72
CA ARG A 51 -9.16 2.66 -2.11
C ARG A 51 -8.87 1.72 -0.94
N LEU A 52 -8.37 2.27 0.16
CA LEU A 52 -8.01 1.52 1.37
C LEU A 52 -9.18 0.68 1.93
N PRO A 53 -10.40 1.23 2.12
CA PRO A 53 -11.52 0.49 2.69
C PRO A 53 -11.90 -0.77 1.90
N ALA A 54 -11.85 -0.71 0.58
CA ALA A 54 -12.16 -1.85 -0.28
C ALA A 54 -11.13 -2.98 -0.11
N THR A 55 -9.84 -2.63 -0.09
CA THR A 55 -8.74 -3.60 0.09
C THR A 55 -8.80 -4.24 1.48
N LEU A 56 -9.05 -3.43 2.52
CA LEU A 56 -9.20 -3.92 3.89
C LEU A 56 -10.40 -4.85 4.02
N SER A 57 -11.54 -4.49 3.43
CA SER A 57 -12.75 -5.32 3.43
C SER A 57 -12.49 -6.70 2.82
N LEU A 58 -11.81 -6.73 1.67
CA LEU A 58 -11.45 -7.99 1.00
C LEU A 58 -10.45 -8.81 1.83
N GLY A 59 -9.42 -8.17 2.38
CA GLY A 59 -8.42 -8.85 3.22
C GLY A 59 -9.05 -9.45 4.49
N ILE A 60 -9.89 -8.66 5.18
CA ILE A 60 -10.59 -9.11 6.39
C ILE A 60 -11.53 -10.28 6.05
N ALA A 61 -12.30 -10.20 4.97
CA ALA A 61 -13.16 -11.30 4.54
C ALA A 61 -12.36 -12.59 4.27
N GLY A 62 -11.21 -12.47 3.60
CA GLY A 62 -10.29 -13.58 3.37
C GLY A 62 -9.76 -14.19 4.67
N ILE A 63 -9.35 -13.37 5.63
CA ILE A 63 -8.89 -13.81 6.95
C ILE A 63 -10.01 -14.54 7.70
N VAL A 64 -11.23 -14.01 7.68
CA VAL A 64 -12.38 -14.63 8.33
C VAL A 64 -12.66 -16.02 7.75
N ILE A 65 -12.68 -16.15 6.43
CA ILE A 65 -12.88 -17.43 5.75
C ILE A 65 -11.75 -18.40 6.09
N ALA A 66 -10.49 -17.94 6.04
CA ALA A 66 -9.33 -18.75 6.37
C ALA A 66 -9.40 -19.27 7.81
N LEU A 67 -9.72 -18.42 8.78
CA LEU A 67 -9.88 -18.82 10.19
C LEU A 67 -11.06 -19.77 10.39
N ALA A 68 -12.18 -19.53 9.70
CA ALA A 68 -13.36 -20.39 9.77
C ALA A 68 -13.08 -21.82 9.28
N ILE A 69 -12.11 -22.02 8.38
CA ILE A 69 -11.71 -23.34 7.88
C ILE A 69 -10.55 -23.91 8.70
N ALA A 70 -9.52 -23.10 8.96
CA ALA A 70 -8.30 -23.52 9.64
C ALA A 70 -8.55 -23.93 11.08
N LEU A 71 -9.41 -23.22 11.83
CA LEU A 71 -9.68 -23.55 13.22
C LEU A 71 -10.37 -24.91 13.37
N PRO A 72 -11.49 -25.23 12.67
CA PRO A 72 -12.08 -26.56 12.75
C PRO A 72 -11.14 -27.67 12.25
N ALA A 73 -10.42 -27.44 11.16
CA ALA A 73 -9.47 -28.41 10.63
C ALA A 73 -8.33 -28.71 11.63
N GLY A 74 -7.77 -27.67 12.24
CA GLY A 74 -6.73 -27.79 13.26
C GLY A 74 -7.22 -28.53 14.51
N VAL A 75 -8.41 -28.17 15.03
CA VAL A 75 -9.03 -28.86 16.17
C VAL A 75 -9.30 -30.33 15.86
N TYR A 76 -9.84 -30.62 14.68
CA TYR A 76 -10.11 -32.00 14.26
C TYR A 76 -8.83 -32.84 14.15
N SER A 77 -7.75 -32.26 13.60
CA SER A 77 -6.44 -32.91 13.55
C SER A 77 -5.92 -33.22 14.95
N ALA A 78 -5.92 -32.24 15.84
CA ALA A 78 -5.43 -32.39 17.22
C ALA A 78 -6.20 -33.45 18.02
N LEU A 79 -7.52 -33.56 17.83
CA LEU A 79 -8.33 -34.60 18.49
C LEU A 79 -8.06 -36.01 17.95
N ARG A 80 -7.58 -36.15 16.72
CA ARG A 80 -7.22 -37.45 16.11
C ARG A 80 -5.77 -37.85 16.32
N GLU A 81 -4.90 -36.89 16.64
CA GLU A 81 -3.47 -37.10 16.82
C GLU A 81 -3.09 -37.89 18.09
N GLY A 82 -4.08 -38.37 18.85
CA GLY A 82 -3.90 -39.38 19.92
C GLY A 82 -4.38 -40.80 19.58
N ARG A 83 -4.84 -41.07 18.34
CA ARG A 83 -5.48 -42.35 17.95
C ARG A 83 -4.64 -43.26 17.05
N ILE A 84 -3.41 -42.87 16.71
CA ILE A 84 -2.46 -43.74 16.02
C ILE A 84 -1.38 -44.14 17.04
N SER A 85 -1.74 -45.11 17.87
CA SER A 85 -0.83 -46.06 18.52
C SER A 85 -0.99 -47.41 17.85
#